data_AF-A0A7X9BNY8-F1
#
_entry.id   AF-A0A7X9BNY8-F1
#
_cell.length_a   1.000
_cell.length_b   1.000
_cell.length_c   1.000
_cell.angle_alpha   90.00
_cell.angle_beta   90.00
_cell.angle_gamma   90.00
#
_symmetry.space_group_name_H-M   'P 1'
#
loop_
_entity.id
_entity.type
_entity.pdbx_description
1 polymer ?
#
loop_
_entity_poly.entity_id
_entity_poly.type
_entity_poly.pdbx_seq_one_letter_code
_entity_poly.pdbx_strand_id
1 'polypeptide(L)'
;MGKVQVEFVNTCSCCASYEDQVKEVARQYEDDVDVKIYYVGKDFDYIRKYGNLTRGTLIINGKTKYDNLNREVIENAIKAAVKE
;
A
#
# COMPACT_ATOMS: atom_id res chain seq x y z
N MET A 1 -9.33 -17.67 -6.66
CA MET A 1 -8.34 -16.95 -5.82
C MET A 1 -8.69 -15.48 -5.84
N GLY A 2 -8.67 -14.82 -4.69
CA GLY A 2 -8.91 -13.38 -4.60
C GLY A 2 -7.60 -12.64 -4.80
N LYS A 3 -7.60 -11.59 -5.62
CA LYS A 3 -6.42 -10.73 -5.81
C LYS A 3 -6.00 -10.13 -4.47
N VAL A 4 -4.69 -10.07 -4.24
CA VAL A 4 -4.06 -9.41 -3.10
C VAL A 4 -4.37 -7.93 -3.15
N GLN A 5 -4.99 -7.38 -2.11
CA GLN A 5 -5.23 -5.94 -2.04
C GLN A 5 -4.04 -5.22 -1.40
N VAL A 6 -3.48 -4.26 -2.11
CA VAL A 6 -2.34 -3.45 -1.67
C VAL A 6 -2.81 -2.01 -1.57
N GLU A 7 -3.04 -1.55 -0.36
CA GLU A 7 -3.56 -0.23 -0.04
C GLU A 7 -2.44 0.66 0.47
N PHE A 8 -2.16 1.77 -0.20
CA PHE A 8 -1.16 2.74 0.22
C PHE A 8 -1.83 4.03 0.68
N VAL A 9 -1.54 4.48 1.89
CA VAL A 9 -2.05 5.75 2.42
C VAL A 9 -0.92 6.78 2.41
N ASN A 10 -1.03 7.75 1.52
CA ASN A 10 -0.07 8.82 1.34
C ASN A 10 -0.43 10.02 2.25
N THR A 11 0.38 10.25 3.29
CA THR A 11 0.15 11.30 4.29
C THR A 11 1.05 12.53 4.15
N CYS A 12 2.03 12.51 3.25
CA CYS A 12 3.01 13.58 3.11
C CYS A 12 3.50 13.69 1.66
N SER A 13 3.71 14.91 1.17
CA SER A 13 4.22 15.20 -0.18
C SER A 13 5.56 14.52 -0.51
N CYS A 14 6.29 14.01 0.48
CA CYS A 14 7.53 13.26 0.31
C CYS A 14 7.32 11.81 -0.17
N CYS A 15 6.11 11.25 -0.04
CA CYS A 15 5.82 9.85 -0.37
C CYS A 15 5.55 9.58 -1.87
N ALA A 16 5.66 10.58 -2.75
CA ALA A 16 5.46 10.38 -4.20
C ALA A 16 6.38 9.28 -4.76
N SER A 17 7.58 9.13 -4.18
CA SER A 17 8.54 8.11 -4.61
C SER A 17 8.12 6.68 -4.25
N TYR A 18 7.35 6.47 -3.16
CA TYR A 18 6.91 5.14 -2.75
C TYR A 18 5.68 4.68 -3.53
N GLU A 19 4.79 5.62 -3.88
CA GLU A 19 3.67 5.33 -4.76
C GLU A 19 4.14 4.76 -6.11
N ASP A 20 5.16 5.37 -6.70
CA ASP A 20 5.73 4.92 -7.97
C ASP A 20 6.33 3.51 -7.85
N GLN A 21 7.04 3.24 -6.74
CA GLN A 21 7.56 1.91 -6.43
C GLN A 21 6.46 0.86 -6.23
N VAL A 22 5.41 1.18 -5.48
CA VAL A 22 4.27 0.26 -5.29
C VAL A 22 3.63 -0.06 -6.65
N LYS A 23 3.43 0.95 -7.50
CA LYS A 23 2.89 0.77 -8.85
C LYS A 23 3.80 -0.07 -9.73
N GLU A 24 5.11 0.20 -9.73
CA GLU A 24 6.10 -0.55 -10.52
C GLU A 24 6.12 -2.02 -10.14
N VAL A 25 6.22 -2.32 -8.84
CA VAL A 25 6.26 -3.70 -8.32
C VAL A 25 4.93 -4.39 -8.57
N ALA A 26 3.81 -3.74 -8.25
CA ALA A 26 2.50 -4.33 -8.45
C ALA A 26 2.17 -4.55 -9.93
N ARG A 27 2.71 -3.76 -10.86
CA ARG A 27 2.57 -3.98 -12.29
C ARG A 27 3.17 -5.32 -12.73
N GLN A 28 4.20 -5.82 -12.05
CA GLN A 28 4.72 -7.17 -12.30
C GLN A 28 3.74 -8.27 -11.88
N TYR A 29 2.77 -7.95 -11.02
CA TYR A 29 1.79 -8.86 -10.45
C TYR A 29 0.35 -8.35 -10.67
N GLU A 30 0.07 -7.56 -11.72
CA GLU A 30 -1.25 -6.88 -11.87
C GLU A 30 -2.43 -7.87 -11.99
N ASP A 31 -2.14 -9.10 -12.41
CA ASP A 31 -3.15 -10.16 -12.50
C ASP A 31 -3.58 -10.63 -11.11
N ASP A 32 -2.64 -10.66 -10.15
CA ASP A 32 -2.82 -11.15 -8.77
C ASP A 32 -2.95 -10.03 -7.73
N VAL A 33 -2.61 -8.78 -8.04
CA VAL A 33 -2.53 -7.65 -7.10
C VAL A 33 -3.42 -6.50 -7.52
N ASP A 34 -4.23 -6.00 -6.59
CA ASP A 34 -5.05 -4.79 -6.73
C ASP A 34 -4.46 -3.66 -5.88
N VAL A 35 -3.95 -2.60 -6.52
CA VAL A 35 -3.36 -1.46 -5.82
C VAL A 35 -4.39 -0.34 -5.65
N LYS A 36 -4.53 0.14 -4.41
CA LYS A 36 -5.32 1.33 -4.08
C LYS A 36 -4.45 2.35 -3.38
N ILE A 37 -4.51 3.59 -3.84
CA ILE A 37 -3.78 4.70 -3.22
C ILE A 37 -4.79 5.68 -2.66
N TYR A 38 -4.65 5.96 -1.38
CA TYR A 38 -5.43 6.94 -0.65
C TYR A 38 -4.56 8.14 -0.31
N TYR A 39 -5.10 9.35 -0.42
CA TYR A 39 -4.38 10.56 -0.04
C TYR A 39 -5.04 11.20 1.18
N VAL A 40 -4.25 11.46 2.22
CA VAL A 40 -4.75 12.16 3.41
C VAL A 40 -5.28 13.54 3.02
N GLY A 41 -6.49 13.84 3.47
CA GLY A 41 -7.19 15.10 3.16
C GLY A 41 -7.97 15.08 1.85
N LYS A 42 -7.78 14.06 1.00
CA LYS A 42 -8.58 13.83 -0.20
C LYS A 42 -9.52 12.64 0.00
N ASP A 43 -8.96 11.55 0.50
CA ASP A 43 -9.65 10.33 0.84
C ASP A 43 -9.82 10.23 2.36
N PHE A 44 -10.99 9.79 2.82
CA PHE A 44 -11.28 9.60 4.24
C PHE A 44 -11.72 8.16 4.55
N ASP A 45 -11.82 7.30 3.53
CA ASP A 45 -12.27 5.90 3.66
C ASP A 45 -11.31 5.08 4.54
N TYR A 46 -10.00 5.25 4.34
CA TYR A 46 -8.97 4.57 5.11
C TYR A 46 -9.03 4.93 6.60
N ILE A 47 -9.53 6.11 6.98
CA ILE A 47 -9.61 6.56 8.39
C ILE A 47 -10.61 5.71 9.16
N ARG A 48 -11.75 5.37 8.54
CA ARG A 48 -12.76 4.51 9.17
C ARG A 48 -12.28 3.08 9.34
N LYS A 49 -11.45 2.59 8.42
CA LYS A 49 -10.89 1.23 8.47
C LYS A 49 -9.70 1.09 9.39
N TYR A 50 -8.78 2.05 9.36
CA TYR A 50 -7.45 1.93 9.95
C TYR A 50 -7.13 2.96 11.03
N GLY A 51 -7.97 4.00 11.18
CA GLY A 51 -7.78 5.08 12.14
C GLY A 51 -6.94 6.25 11.60
N ASN A 52 -6.52 7.13 12.50
CA ASN A 52 -5.68 8.27 12.18
C ASN A 52 -4.25 7.83 11.87
N LEU A 53 -3.93 7.71 10.59
CA LEU A 53 -2.57 7.50 10.10
C LEU A 53 -1.85 8.85 10.00
N THR A 54 -0.77 9.01 10.76
CA THR A 54 0.04 10.23 10.80
C THR A 54 1.23 10.18 9.82
N ARG A 55 1.56 9.00 9.29
CA ARG A 55 2.66 8.74 8.36
C ARG A 55 2.23 7.84 7.23
N GLY A 56 2.98 7.88 6.12
CA GLY A 56 2.77 7.01 4.97
C GLY A 56 2.69 5.55 5.42
N THR A 57 1.59 4.87 5.11
CA THR A 57 1.35 3.51 5.59
C THR A 57 0.91 2.61 4.43
N LEU A 58 1.54 1.46 4.28
CA LEU A 58 1.15 0.42 3.33
C LEU A 58 0.35 -0.64 4.08
N ILE A 59 -0.80 -1.01 3.56
CA ILE A 59 -1.67 -2.03 4.11
C ILE A 59 -1.84 -3.13 3.06
N ILE A 60 -1.66 -4.37 3.45
CA ILE A 60 -1.78 -5.55 2.60
C ILE A 60 -2.97 -6.39 3.08
N ASN A 61 -3.89 -6.70 2.16
CA ASN A 61 -5.14 -7.44 2.38
C ASN A 61 -6.00 -6.89 3.53
N GLY A 62 -5.84 -5.61 3.88
CA GLY A 62 -6.47 -5.00 5.06
C GLY A 62 -6.06 -5.59 6.41
N LYS A 63 -5.04 -6.46 6.43
CA LYS A 63 -4.58 -7.19 7.62
C LYS A 63 -3.23 -6.69 8.09
N THR A 64 -2.25 -6.65 7.19
CA THR A 64 -0.87 -6.33 7.54
C THR A 64 -0.61 -4.86 7.25
N LYS A 65 -0.11 -4.11 8.24
CA LYS A 65 0.20 -2.69 8.12
C LYS A 65 1.71 -2.46 8.26
N TYR A 66 2.26 -1.63 7.40
CA TYR A 66 3.66 -1.22 7.39
C TYR A 66 3.73 0.30 7.43
N ASP A 67 4.20 0.83 8.56
CA ASP A 67 4.44 2.27 8.75
C ASP A 67 5.85 2.71 8.29
N ASN A 68 6.79 1.78 8.21
CA ASN A 68 8.15 2.05 7.76
C ASN A 68 8.33 1.63 6.30
N LEU A 69 8.05 2.57 5.40
CA LEU A 69 8.07 2.34 3.97
C LEU A 69 9.47 2.53 3.42
N ASN A 70 9.99 1.47 2.82
CA ASN A 70 11.19 1.54 2.00
C ASN A 70 11.05 0.60 0.82
N ARG A 71 11.86 0.79 -0.23
CA ARG A 71 11.81 -0.02 -1.45
C ARG A 71 11.77 -1.53 -1.15
N GLU A 72 12.69 -2.00 -0.30
CA GLU A 72 12.80 -3.41 0.09
C GLU A 72 11.56 -3.91 0.85
N VAL A 73 10.95 -3.07 1.70
CA VAL A 73 9.75 -3.44 2.46
C VAL A 73 8.56 -3.57 1.54
N ILE A 74 8.39 -2.65 0.58
CA ILE A 74 7.30 -2.67 -0.41
C ILE A 74 7.43 -3.93 -1.28
N GLU A 75 8.62 -4.19 -1.81
CA GLU A 75 8.89 -5.37 -2.63
C GLU A 75 8.61 -6.67 -1.87
N ASN A 76 9.13 -6.80 -0.65
CA ASN A 76 8.88 -7.98 0.18
C ASN A 76 7.42 -8.13 0.58
N ALA A 77 6.73 -7.04 0.92
CA ALA A 77 5.32 -7.08 1.33
C ALA A 77 4.42 -7.58 0.19
N ILE A 78 4.59 -7.03 -1.02
CA ILE A 78 3.83 -7.45 -2.20
C ILE A 78 4.17 -8.89 -2.56
N LYS A 79 5.46 -9.24 -2.62
CA LYS A 79 5.91 -10.60 -2.96
C LYS A 79 5.44 -11.64 -1.94
N ALA A 80 5.50 -11.33 -0.66
CA ALA A 80 5.00 -12.22 0.40
C ALA A 80 3.51 -12.45 0.23
N ALA A 81 2.74 -11.39 -0.04
CA ALA A 81 1.30 -11.47 -0.18
C ALA A 81 0.84 -12.24 -1.43
N VAL A 82 1.58 -12.15 -2.54
CA VAL A 82 1.30 -12.95 -3.75
C VAL A 82 1.68 -14.43 -3.56
N LYS A 83 2.63 -14.72 -2.68
CA LYS A 83 3.10 -16.08 -2.41
C LYS A 83 2.27 -16.82 -1.36
N GLU A 84 1.48 -16.09 -0.56
CA GLU A 84 0.61 -16.59 0.51
C GLU A 84 -0.71 -17.16 -0.06
#